data_AF-A0A7Y4ZQP7-F1
#
_entry.id   AF-A0A7Y4ZQP7-F1
#
_cell.length_a   1.000
_cell.length_b   1.000
_cell.length_c   1.000
_cell.angle_alpha   90.00
_cell.angle_beta   90.00
_cell.angle_gamma   90.00
#
_symmetry.space_group_name_H-M   'P 1'
#
loop_
_entity.id
_entity.type
_entity.pdbx_description
1 polymer ?
#
loop_
_entity_poly.entity_id
_entity_poly.type
_entity_poly.pdbx_seq_one_letter_code
_entity_poly.pdbx_strand_id
1 'polypeptide(L)'
;MRVGQAASRYGTPEPQIEVRTPKGTHFRKLHAALHMLAAEAELATPAGESWVVQTDATSDQRGRIYLELADGNEQEAARGLELLRRLRA
;
A
#
# COMPACT_ATOMS: atom_id res chain seq x y z
N MET A 1 6.46 9.56 -3.15
CA MET A 1 5.65 8.34 -3.10
C MET A 1 4.84 8.20 -4.39
N ARG A 2 4.50 6.98 -4.81
CA ARG A 2 3.76 6.72 -6.04
C ARG A 2 2.64 5.72 -5.78
N VAL A 3 1.40 6.09 -6.11
CA VAL A 3 0.25 5.18 -6.10
C VAL A 3 0.21 4.40 -7.41
N GLY A 4 -0.12 3.12 -7.37
CA GLY A 4 -0.22 2.26 -8.54
C GLY A 4 -0.83 0.90 -8.21
N GLN A 5 -0.72 -0.03 -9.15
CA GLN A 5 -1.18 -1.40 -9.01
C GLN A 5 -0.05 -2.35 -9.42
N ALA A 6 0.22 -3.35 -8.59
CA ALA A 6 1.09 -4.49 -8.89
C ALA A 6 0.24 -5.75 -9.11
N ALA A 7 0.90 -6.89 -9.28
CA ALA A 7 0.26 -8.19 -9.28
C ALA A 7 0.87 -9.05 -8.16
N SER A 8 0.01 -9.76 -7.44
CA SER A 8 0.42 -10.75 -6.44
C SER A 8 1.14 -11.92 -7.11
N ARG A 9 1.75 -12.80 -6.30
CA ARG A 9 2.34 -14.06 -6.78
C ARG A 9 1.32 -15.00 -7.47
N TYR A 10 0.02 -14.76 -7.28
CA TYR A 10 -1.07 -15.51 -7.89
C TYR A 10 -1.70 -14.80 -9.09
N GLY A 11 -1.16 -13.65 -9.50
CA GLY A 11 -1.66 -12.86 -10.62
C GLY A 11 -2.88 -11.99 -10.29
N THR A 12 -3.28 -11.91 -9.02
CA THR A 12 -4.36 -11.00 -8.59
C THR A 12 -3.85 -9.55 -8.51
N PRO A 13 -4.69 -8.55 -8.80
CA PRO A 13 -4.32 -7.14 -8.62
C PRO A 13 -3.94 -6.81 -7.18
N GLU A 14 -2.88 -6.00 -7.00
CA GLU A 14 -2.46 -5.44 -5.70
C GLU A 14 -2.37 -3.91 -5.81
N PRO A 15 -3.42 -3.16 -5.43
CA PRO A 15 -3.31 -1.71 -5.26
C PRO A 15 -2.23 -1.37 -4.24
N GLN A 16 -1.36 -0.41 -4.52
CA GLN A 16 -0.20 -0.12 -3.67
C GLN A 16 0.24 1.35 -3.68
N ILE A 17 0.96 1.74 -2.62
CA ILE A 17 1.73 2.99 -2.55
C ILE A 17 3.20 2.64 -2.37
N GLU A 18 4.04 2.96 -3.35
CA GLU A 18 5.48 2.86 -3.23
C GLU A 18 6.08 4.09 -2.52
N VAL A 19 6.91 3.83 -1.52
CA VAL A 19 7.70 4.81 -0.78
C VAL A 19 9.16 4.66 -1.17
N ARG A 20 9.81 5.78 -1.51
CA ARG A 20 11.24 5.85 -1.78
C ARG A 20 11.84 6.96 -0.93
N THR A 21 12.94 6.67 -0.26
CA THR A 21 13.68 7.65 0.56
C THR A 21 15.02 7.98 -0.08
N PRO A 22 15.60 9.17 0.21
CA PRO A 22 16.95 9.51 -0.26
C PRO A 22 18.00 8.50 0.20
N LYS A 23 19.06 8.32 -0.60
CA LYS A 23 20.20 7.47 -0.25
C LYS A 23 20.79 7.90 1.11
N GLY A 24 21.11 6.91 1.95
CA GLY A 24 21.61 7.14 3.31
C GLY A 24 20.53 7.43 4.36
N THR A 25 19.25 7.42 3.98
CA THR A 25 18.15 7.42 4.96
C THR A 25 18.22 6.14 5.81
N HIS A 26 18.24 6.30 7.12
CA HIS A 26 18.23 5.16 8.04
C HIS A 26 16.93 4.36 7.91
N PHE A 27 17.01 3.02 7.84
CA PHE A 27 15.87 2.13 7.58
C PHE A 27 14.66 2.41 8.50
N ARG A 28 14.89 2.70 9.79
CA ARG A 28 13.82 3.07 10.74
C ARG A 28 12.93 4.23 10.26
N LYS A 29 13.46 5.20 9.52
CA LYS A 29 12.65 6.31 8.96
C LYS A 29 11.71 5.81 7.85
N LEU A 30 12.19 4.89 7.00
CA LEU A 30 11.33 4.24 6.01
C LEU A 30 10.25 3.41 6.68
N HIS A 31 10.59 2.59 7.68
CA HIS A 31 9.62 1.80 8.43
C HIS A 31 8.57 2.67 9.12
N ALA A 32 8.98 3.75 9.79
CA ALA A 32 8.05 4.69 10.41
C ALA A 32 7.07 5.28 9.38
N ALA A 33 7.56 5.71 8.21
CA ALA A 33 6.71 6.21 7.14
C ALA A 33 5.72 5.14 6.63
N LEU A 34 6.18 3.89 6.45
CA LEU A 34 5.31 2.78 6.04
C LEU A 34 4.24 2.47 7.08
N HIS A 35 4.58 2.46 8.37
CA HIS A 35 3.61 2.23 9.45
C HIS A 35 2.57 3.35 9.55
N MET A 36 2.99 4.61 9.40
CA MET A 36 2.06 5.75 9.37
C MET A 36 1.07 5.64 8.20
N LEU A 37 1.57 5.29 7.00
CA LEU A 37 0.72 5.11 5.82
C LEU A 37 -0.20 3.91 5.93
N ALA A 38 0.29 2.81 6.50
CA ALA A 38 -0.54 1.64 6.75
C ALA A 38 -1.67 1.98 7.72
N ALA A 39 -1.36 2.66 8.83
CA ALA A 39 -2.37 3.11 9.78
C ALA A 39 -3.40 4.05 9.14
N GLU A 40 -2.97 4.98 8.29
CA GLU A 40 -3.87 5.88 7.56
C GLU A 40 -4.78 5.10 6.59
N ALA A 41 -4.25 4.11 5.89
CA ALA A 41 -5.03 3.25 4.99
C ALA A 41 -6.04 2.38 5.75
N GLU A 42 -5.65 1.83 6.89
CA GLU A 42 -6.56 1.08 7.77
C GLU A 42 -7.71 1.97 8.26
N LEU A 43 -7.40 3.17 8.75
CA LEU A 43 -8.41 4.12 9.24
C LEU A 43 -9.34 4.65 8.13
N ALA A 44 -8.85 4.73 6.89
CA ALA A 44 -9.63 5.15 5.74
C ALA A 44 -10.48 4.01 5.12
N THR A 45 -10.22 2.76 5.49
CA THR A 45 -10.91 1.59 4.91
C THR A 45 -12.37 1.54 5.40
N PRO A 46 -13.36 1.58 4.49
CA PRO A 46 -14.77 1.44 4.86
C PRO A 46 -15.05 0.07 5.47
N ALA A 47 -15.95 -0.01 6.45
CA ALA A 47 -16.28 -1.25 7.15
C ALA A 47 -16.85 -2.38 6.26
N GLY A 48 -17.28 -2.06 5.02
CA GLY A 48 -17.75 -3.05 4.05
C GLY A 48 -16.65 -3.66 3.18
N GLU A 49 -15.41 -3.17 3.28
CA GLU A 49 -14.28 -3.68 2.52
C GLU A 49 -13.47 -4.67 3.37
N SER A 50 -12.94 -5.71 2.73
CA SER A 50 -12.31 -6.84 3.41
C SER A 50 -10.85 -7.07 3.05
N TRP A 51 -10.23 -6.17 2.27
CA TRP A 51 -8.80 -6.24 2.00
C TRP A 51 -7.97 -6.01 3.26
N VAL A 52 -6.77 -6.56 3.28
CA VAL A 52 -5.81 -6.37 4.37
C VAL A 52 -4.73 -5.39 3.93
N VAL A 53 -4.38 -4.41 4.78
CA VAL A 53 -3.25 -3.52 4.51
C VAL A 53 -1.96 -4.21 4.91
N GLN A 54 -1.09 -4.44 3.93
CA GLN A 54 0.22 -5.05 4.13
C GLN A 54 1.34 -4.04 3.95
N THR A 55 2.45 -4.27 4.64
CA THR A 55 3.67 -3.46 4.51
C THR A 55 4.84 -4.33 4.06
N ASP A 56 5.60 -3.87 3.08
CA ASP A 56 6.78 -4.57 2.57
C ASP A 56 7.95 -3.60 2.39
N ALA A 57 9.03 -3.85 3.11
CA ALA A 57 10.27 -3.08 3.04
C ALA A 57 11.28 -3.80 2.14
N THR A 58 11.18 -3.56 0.83
CA THR A 58 12.01 -4.23 -0.19
C THR A 58 13.51 -3.89 -0.11
N SER A 59 13.89 -2.78 0.54
CA SER A 59 15.28 -2.37 0.85
C SER A 59 15.29 -1.20 1.83
N ASP A 60 16.46 -0.78 2.32
CA ASP A 60 16.62 0.39 3.20
C ASP A 60 16.04 1.71 2.64
N GLN A 61 15.89 1.80 1.31
CA GLN A 61 15.48 3.01 0.60
C GLN A 61 14.15 2.88 -0.15
N ARG A 62 13.56 1.69 -0.16
CA ARG A 62 12.31 1.42 -0.89
C ARG A 62 11.44 0.45 -0.13
N GLY A 63 10.19 0.82 0.04
CA GLY A 63 9.15 -0.07 0.51
C GLY A 63 7.81 0.28 -0.12
N ARG A 64 6.79 -0.47 0.25
CA ARG A 64 5.41 -0.25 -0.17
C ARG A 64 4.45 -0.59 0.96
N ILE A 65 3.29 0.04 0.91
CA ILE A 65 2.08 -0.58 1.43
C ILE A 65 1.28 -1.11 0.24
N TYR A 66 0.59 -2.23 0.40
CA TYR A 66 -0.30 -2.78 -0.61
C TYR A 66 -1.56 -3.36 0.03
N LEU A 67 -2.64 -3.39 -0.74
CA LEU A 67 -3.90 -4.00 -0.32
C LEU A 67 -3.91 -5.43 -0.82
N GLU A 68 -3.88 -6.37 0.11
CA GLU A 68 -4.14 -7.78 -0.15
C GLU A 68 -5.65 -7.97 -0.24
N LEU A 69 -6.14 -8.06 -1.48
CA LEU A 69 -7.56 -8.13 -1.81
C LEU A 69 -8.18 -9.45 -1.36
N ALA A 70 -9.40 -9.41 -0.84
CA ALA A 70 -10.11 -10.60 -0.37
C ALA A 70 -10.65 -11.44 -1.53
N ASP A 71 -11.30 -10.79 -2.50
CA ASP A 71 -11.83 -11.46 -3.69
C ASP A 71 -10.83 -11.43 -4.85
N GLY A 72 -9.91 -10.45 -4.86
CA GLY A 72 -8.86 -10.35 -5.87
C GLY A 72 -9.37 -9.97 -7.27
N ASN A 73 -10.59 -9.43 -7.36
CA ASN A 73 -11.20 -9.02 -8.62
C ASN A 73 -10.90 -7.54 -8.95
N GLU A 74 -11.12 -7.15 -10.21
CA GLU A 74 -10.80 -5.80 -10.69
C GLU A 74 -11.67 -4.71 -10.04
N GLN A 75 -12.89 -5.04 -9.60
CA GLN A 75 -13.79 -4.06 -8.98
C GLN A 75 -13.30 -3.71 -7.57
N GLU A 76 -12.93 -4.71 -6.78
CA GLU A 76 -12.29 -4.53 -5.48
C GLU A 76 -10.97 -3.77 -5.62
N ALA A 77 -10.15 -4.14 -6.61
CA ALA A 77 -8.90 -3.44 -6.92
C ALA A 77 -9.12 -1.96 -7.24
N ALA A 78 -10.15 -1.64 -8.03
CA ALA A 78 -10.46 -0.26 -8.41
C ALA A 78 -10.84 0.59 -7.18
N ARG A 79 -11.66 0.05 -6.26
CA ARG A 79 -12.03 0.73 -5.01
C ARG A 79 -10.83 0.91 -4.09
N GLY A 80 -10.02 -0.13 -3.93
CA GLY A 80 -8.76 -0.05 -3.17
C GLY A 80 -7.80 0.99 -3.73
N LEU A 81 -7.65 1.04 -5.06
CA LEU A 81 -6.80 2.04 -5.71
C LEU A 81 -7.34 3.47 -5.54
N GLU A 82 -8.66 3.65 -5.55
CA GLU A 82 -9.29 4.93 -5.24
C GLU A 82 -9.01 5.38 -3.81
N LEU A 83 -9.14 4.49 -2.83
CA LEU A 83 -8.78 4.77 -1.44
C LEU A 83 -7.33 5.26 -1.33
N LEU A 84 -6.38 4.52 -1.90
CA LEU A 84 -4.96 4.88 -1.84
C LEU A 84 -4.64 6.21 -2.55
N ARG A 85 -5.41 6.59 -3.58
CA ARG A 85 -5.27 7.91 -4.23
C ARG A 85 -5.71 9.05 -3.30
N ARG A 86 -6.74 8.85 -2.48
CA ARG A 86 -7.24 9.85 -1.53
C ARG A 86 -6.25 10.14 -0.40
N LEU A 87 -5.50 9.14 0.04
CA LEU A 87 -4.41 9.32 1.04
C LEU A 87 -3.24 10.15 0.53
N ARG A 88 -3.20 10.43 -0.79
CA ARG A 88 -2.14 11.19 -1.45
C ARG A 88 -2.63 12.53 -2.00
N ALA A 89 -3.92 12.85 -1.81
CA ALA A 89 -4.51 14.14 -2.15
C ALA A 89 -4.29 15.12 -1.00
#